data_AF-A0A6I5RJL6-F1
#
_entry.id   AF-A0A6I5RJL6-F1
#
_cell.length_a   1.000
_cell.length_b   1.000
_cell.length_c   1.000
_cell.angle_alpha   90.00
_cell.angle_beta   90.00
_cell.angle_gamma   90.00
#
_symmetry.space_group_name_H-M   'P 1'
#
loop_
_entity.id
_entity.type
_entity.pdbx_description
1 polymer ?
#
loop_
_entity_poly.entity_id
_entity_poly.type
_entity_poly.pdbx_seq_one_letter_code
_entity_poly.pdbx_strand_id
1 'polypeptide(L)'
;MAAEIAISHRAVVALRSLERETSDLPPANIDLCQSYLTELEAIANEAHQLRCTLRTTQTCQIIERITLRMLWHVLYTPDPESAPTTAQMLDQLLQVGRQLCNDLPCDRAQELYLRRLPQLIPTLLKGDSDMQALIPPLLHLSQSLKIYVEGWRSLAPTPSLPA
;
A
#
# COMPACT_ATOMS: atom_id res chain seq x y z
N MET A 1 11.69 9.34 26.15
CA MET A 1 12.93 8.61 25.80
C MET A 1 12.73 7.09 25.83
N ALA A 2 12.37 6.45 26.95
CA ALA A 2 12.13 4.99 26.96
C ALA A 2 10.91 4.52 26.14
N ALA A 3 9.77 5.21 26.26
CA ALA A 3 8.55 4.89 25.50
C ALA A 3 8.77 5.00 23.98
N GLU A 4 9.39 6.08 23.52
CA GLU A 4 9.72 6.29 22.10
C GLU A 4 10.64 5.19 21.55
N ILE A 5 11.67 4.78 22.31
CA ILE A 5 12.56 3.67 21.95
C ILE A 5 11.77 2.35 21.86
N ALA A 6 10.90 2.07 22.83
CA ALA A 6 10.10 0.84 22.85
C ALA A 6 9.12 0.77 21.68
N ILE A 7 8.43 1.88 21.36
CA ILE A 7 7.52 1.99 20.22
C ILE A 7 8.29 1.84 18.91
N SER A 8 9.44 2.51 18.76
CA SER A 8 10.27 2.37 17.55
C SER A 8 10.76 0.95 17.36
N HIS A 9 11.17 0.27 18.44
CA HIS A 9 11.60 -1.12 18.38
C HIS A 9 10.45 -2.03 17.92
N ARG A 10 9.26 -1.90 18.53
CA ARG A 10 8.07 -2.67 18.15
C ARG A 10 7.68 -2.42 16.69
N ALA A 11 7.66 -1.17 16.24
CA ALA A 11 7.38 -0.82 14.85
C ALA A 11 8.36 -1.50 13.89
N VAL A 12 9.66 -1.44 14.18
CA VAL A 12 10.69 -2.08 13.34
C VAL A 12 10.54 -3.60 13.32
N VAL A 13 10.21 -4.23 14.44
CA VAL A 13 9.98 -5.68 14.50
C VAL A 13 8.77 -6.07 13.65
N ALA A 14 7.61 -5.43 13.83
CA ALA A 14 6.40 -5.71 13.06
C ALA A 14 6.60 -5.44 11.56
N LEU A 15 7.28 -4.33 11.20
CA LEU A 15 7.62 -4.02 9.81
C LEU A 15 8.56 -5.05 9.17
N ARG A 16 9.56 -5.55 9.90
CA ARG A 16 10.47 -6.60 9.37
C ARG A 16 9.75 -7.92 9.18
N SER A 17 8.82 -8.27 10.07
CA SER A 17 7.99 -9.45 9.90
C SER A 17 7.10 -9.32 8.67
N LEU A 18 6.44 -8.16 8.49
CA LEU A 18 5.67 -7.88 7.27
C LEU A 18 6.56 -7.87 6.02
N GLU A 19 7.77 -7.31 6.08
CA GLU A 19 8.74 -7.31 4.98
C GLU A 19 9.15 -8.73 4.58
N ARG A 20 9.25 -9.66 5.53
CA ARG A 20 9.51 -11.06 5.26
C ARG A 20 8.30 -11.75 4.64
N GLU A 21 7.10 -11.60 5.20
CA GLU A 21 5.91 -12.27 4.66
C GLU A 21 5.53 -11.78 3.26
N THR A 22 5.90 -10.54 2.94
CA THR A 22 5.68 -9.97 1.62
C THR A 22 6.89 -10.13 0.70
N SER A 23 7.92 -10.93 1.05
CA SER A 23 9.11 -11.16 0.21
C SER A 23 8.77 -11.72 -1.15
N ASP A 24 7.81 -12.64 -1.15
CA ASP A 24 7.27 -13.29 -2.32
C ASP A 24 5.79 -12.90 -2.42
N LEU A 25 5.43 -12.28 -3.54
CA LEU A 25 4.06 -11.82 -3.79
C LEU A 25 3.40 -12.69 -4.87
N PRO A 26 2.13 -13.10 -4.69
CA PRO A 26 1.26 -12.75 -3.55
C PRO A 26 1.68 -13.47 -2.26
N PRO A 27 1.40 -12.87 -1.08
CA PRO A 27 1.87 -13.42 0.19
C PRO A 27 1.21 -14.77 0.48
N ALA A 28 2.00 -15.75 0.92
CA ALA A 28 1.52 -17.09 1.23
C ALA A 28 0.51 -17.10 2.40
N ASN A 29 0.63 -16.13 3.32
CA ASN A 29 -0.25 -16.01 4.48
C ASN A 29 -0.78 -14.58 4.61
N ILE A 30 -1.92 -14.34 3.97
CA ILE A 30 -2.60 -13.04 3.97
C ILE A 30 -3.04 -12.66 5.38
N ASP A 31 -3.59 -13.60 6.15
CA ASP A 31 -4.05 -13.37 7.53
C ASP A 31 -2.91 -12.90 8.44
N LEU A 32 -1.72 -13.50 8.28
CA LEU A 32 -0.53 -13.10 9.04
C LEU A 32 -0.07 -11.69 8.64
N CYS A 33 -0.06 -11.36 7.35
CA CYS A 33 0.25 -10.00 6.92
C CYS A 33 -0.76 -8.99 7.47
N GLN A 34 -2.05 -9.33 7.47
CA GLN A 34 -3.11 -8.49 8.03
C GLN A 34 -2.94 -8.29 9.55
N SER A 35 -2.48 -9.33 10.26
CA SER A 35 -2.18 -9.24 11.69
C SER A 35 -1.05 -8.25 11.97
N TYR A 36 0.01 -8.25 11.14
CA TYR A 36 1.11 -7.29 11.27
C TYR A 36 0.67 -5.87 10.92
N LEU A 37 -0.19 -5.68 9.90
CA LEU A 37 -0.75 -4.36 9.58
C LEU A 37 -1.60 -3.83 10.74
N THR A 38 -2.44 -4.68 11.34
CA THR A 38 -3.25 -4.33 12.52
C THR A 38 -2.37 -3.98 13.73
N GLU A 39 -1.27 -4.72 13.95
CA GLU A 39 -0.31 -4.41 15.00
C GLU A 39 0.37 -3.05 14.74
N LEU A 40 0.75 -2.77 13.49
CA LEU A 40 1.37 -1.50 13.11
C LEU A 40 0.41 -0.31 13.27
N GLU A 41 -0.88 -0.49 12.97
CA GLU A 41 -1.93 0.49 13.26
C GLU A 41 -2.05 0.77 14.77
N ALA A 42 -2.03 -0.28 15.59
CA ALA A 42 -2.07 -0.12 17.04
C ALA A 42 -0.83 0.63 17.56
N ILE A 43 0.36 0.30 17.05
CA ILE A 43 1.61 1.00 17.37
C ILE A 43 1.55 2.46 16.94
N ALA A 44 1.01 2.77 15.76
CA ALA A 44 0.86 4.13 15.26
C ALA A 44 -0.08 4.96 16.14
N ASN A 45 -1.21 4.38 16.54
CA ASN A 45 -2.16 5.01 17.46
C ASN A 45 -1.54 5.27 18.83
N GLU A 46 -0.80 4.31 19.38
CA GLU A 46 -0.09 4.46 20.66
C GLU A 46 0.99 5.56 20.58
N ALA A 47 1.78 5.57 19.50
CA ALA A 47 2.78 6.61 19.24
C ALA A 47 2.14 8.00 19.19
N HIS A 48 1.00 8.13 18.51
CA HIS A 48 0.25 9.37 18.41
C HIS A 48 -0.27 9.84 19.79
N GLN A 49 -0.89 8.95 20.56
CA GLN A 49 -1.39 9.25 21.91
C GLN A 49 -0.27 9.72 22.85
N LEU A 50 0.91 9.10 22.74
CA LEU A 50 2.09 9.44 23.52
C LEU A 50 2.91 10.59 22.92
N ARG A 51 2.45 11.19 21.83
CA ARG A 51 3.13 12.27 21.08
C ARG A 51 4.58 11.91 20.71
N CYS A 52 4.82 10.62 20.47
CA CYS A 52 6.10 10.09 20.04
C CYS A 52 6.18 10.16 18.51
N THR A 53 7.18 10.87 17.99
CA THR A 53 7.48 10.85 16.55
C THR A 53 8.50 9.75 16.30
N LEU A 54 8.20 8.77 15.44
CA LEU A 54 9.22 7.81 15.03
C LEU A 54 10.17 8.51 14.05
N ARG A 55 11.22 9.13 14.59
CA ARG A 55 12.23 9.85 13.81
C ARG A 55 13.21 8.92 13.09
N THR A 56 13.00 7.61 13.15
CA THR A 56 13.97 6.65 12.64
C THR A 56 13.79 6.49 11.14
N THR A 57 14.77 6.97 10.37
CA THR A 57 14.91 6.76 8.91
C THR A 57 14.70 5.30 8.53
N GLN A 58 15.07 4.36 9.41
CA GLN A 58 14.89 2.93 9.21
C GLN A 58 13.43 2.50 9.00
N THR A 59 12.49 3.01 9.80
CA THR A 59 11.07 2.65 9.72
C THR A 59 10.51 3.01 8.34
N CYS A 60 10.78 4.24 7.90
CA CYS A 60 10.32 4.76 6.61
C CYS A 60 10.98 4.03 5.44
N GLN A 61 12.26 3.66 5.55
CA GLN A 61 12.95 2.85 4.54
C GLN A 61 12.35 1.45 4.38
N ILE A 62 11.96 0.79 5.48
CA ILE A 62 11.31 -0.53 5.39
C ILE A 62 9.94 -0.40 4.70
N ILE A 63 9.13 0.60 5.11
CA ILE A 63 7.83 0.86 4.49
C ILE A 63 7.98 1.14 2.99
N GLU A 64 8.94 1.98 2.59
CA GLU A 64 9.20 2.29 1.19
C GLU A 64 9.56 1.02 0.39
N ARG A 65 10.41 0.14 0.93
CA ARG A 65 10.76 -1.12 0.25
C ARG A 65 9.56 -2.04 0.06
N ILE A 66 8.75 -2.23 1.10
CA ILE A 66 7.53 -3.05 1.01
C ILE A 66 6.56 -2.42 -0.02
N THR A 67 6.36 -1.11 0.07
CA THR A 67 5.51 -0.32 -0.84
C THR A 67 5.93 -0.53 -2.29
N LEU A 68 7.21 -0.35 -2.61
CA LEU A 68 7.72 -0.50 -3.97
C LEU A 68 7.52 -1.92 -4.50
N ARG A 69 7.75 -2.93 -3.67
CA ARG A 69 7.59 -4.34 -4.07
C ARG A 69 6.12 -4.70 -4.34
N MET A 70 5.22 -4.33 -3.44
CA MET A 70 3.77 -4.54 -3.61
C MET A 70 3.24 -3.81 -4.83
N LEU A 71 3.66 -2.57 -5.02
CA LEU A 71 3.29 -1.76 -6.16
C LEU A 71 3.80 -2.36 -7.47
N TRP A 72 5.04 -2.87 -7.48
CA TRP A 72 5.59 -3.55 -8.64
C TRP A 72 4.76 -4.78 -9.00
N HIS A 73 4.43 -5.63 -8.03
CA HIS A 73 3.60 -6.82 -8.25
C HIS A 73 2.24 -6.45 -8.86
N VAL A 74 1.52 -5.52 -8.25
CA VAL A 74 0.18 -5.08 -8.71
C VAL A 74 0.21 -4.45 -10.12
N LEU A 75 1.29 -3.76 -10.49
CA LEU A 75 1.38 -3.04 -11.78
C LEU A 75 2.00 -3.84 -12.93
N TYR A 76 2.89 -4.78 -12.63
CA TYR A 76 3.64 -5.55 -13.65
C TYR A 76 3.16 -6.99 -13.77
N THR A 77 2.57 -7.55 -12.72
CA THR A 77 2.00 -8.91 -12.70
C THR A 77 0.53 -8.83 -12.25
N PRO A 78 -0.34 -8.14 -13.01
CA PRO A 78 -1.74 -7.98 -12.62
C PRO A 78 -2.44 -9.34 -12.65
N ASP A 79 -2.87 -9.78 -11.48
CA ASP A 79 -3.62 -11.02 -11.28
C ASP A 79 -4.97 -10.69 -10.60
N PRO A 80 -6.12 -10.96 -11.24
CA PRO A 80 -7.45 -10.66 -10.71
C PRO A 80 -7.72 -11.24 -9.32
N GLU A 81 -7.13 -12.40 -9.01
CA GLU A 81 -7.37 -13.07 -7.73
C GLU A 81 -6.60 -12.41 -6.58
N SER A 82 -5.34 -12.02 -6.80
CA SER A 82 -4.47 -11.54 -5.72
C SER A 82 -4.20 -10.03 -5.71
N ALA A 83 -4.33 -9.34 -6.84
CA ALA A 83 -4.04 -7.91 -6.94
C ALA A 83 -5.00 -7.03 -6.11
N PRO A 84 -6.32 -7.30 -6.00
CA PRO A 84 -7.20 -6.51 -5.15
C PRO A 84 -6.78 -6.55 -3.67
N THR A 85 -6.46 -7.75 -3.16
CA THR A 85 -5.99 -7.94 -1.78
C THR A 85 -4.65 -7.25 -1.56
N THR A 86 -3.70 -7.39 -2.50
CA THR A 86 -2.40 -6.73 -2.41
C THR A 86 -2.54 -5.20 -2.45
N ALA A 87 -3.46 -4.67 -3.27
CA ALA A 87 -3.76 -3.25 -3.33
C ALA A 87 -4.37 -2.73 -2.02
N GLN A 88 -5.26 -3.49 -1.39
CA GLN A 88 -5.83 -3.14 -0.08
C GLN A 88 -4.76 -3.13 1.02
N MET A 89 -3.89 -4.14 1.06
CA MET A 89 -2.78 -4.19 2.02
C MET A 89 -1.81 -3.02 1.81
N LEU A 90 -1.53 -2.68 0.55
CA LEU A 90 -0.69 -1.53 0.21
C LEU A 90 -1.33 -0.21 0.68
N ASP A 91 -2.64 -0.03 0.48
CA ASP A 91 -3.34 1.16 0.97
C ASP A 91 -3.24 1.30 2.50
N GLN A 92 -3.48 0.21 3.24
CA GLN A 92 -3.32 0.18 4.70
C GLN A 92 -1.88 0.51 5.12
N LEU A 93 -0.88 -0.10 4.47
CA LEU A 93 0.53 0.18 4.75
C LEU A 93 0.87 1.66 4.53
N LEU A 94 0.37 2.28 3.47
CA LEU A 94 0.59 3.70 3.18
C LEU A 94 -0.08 4.60 4.24
N GLN A 95 -1.28 4.23 4.70
CA GLN A 95 -1.98 4.96 5.78
C GLN A 95 -1.20 4.88 7.09
N VAL A 96 -0.79 3.69 7.50
CA VAL A 96 0.03 3.47 8.70
C VAL A 96 1.38 4.16 8.57
N GLY A 97 2.02 4.07 7.41
CA GLY A 97 3.30 4.70 7.14
C GLY A 97 3.26 6.21 7.31
N ARG A 98 2.15 6.87 6.95
CA ARG A 98 1.95 8.32 7.18
C ARG A 98 1.74 8.70 8.64
N GLN A 99 1.25 7.78 9.46
CA GLN A 99 1.09 8.01 10.90
C GLN A 99 2.42 7.80 11.62
N LEU A 100 3.20 6.81 11.19
CA LEU A 100 4.50 6.47 11.78
C LEU A 100 5.61 7.42 11.32
N CYS A 101 5.63 7.81 10.04
CA CYS A 101 6.66 8.68 9.46
C CYS A 101 6.15 10.11 9.29
N ASN A 102 6.94 11.10 9.77
CA ASN A 102 6.65 12.52 9.53
C ASN A 102 6.67 12.88 8.04
N ASP A 103 7.52 12.21 7.27
CA ASP A 103 7.60 12.33 5.82
C ASP A 103 7.85 10.94 5.24
N LEU A 104 6.83 10.35 4.63
CA LEU A 104 6.93 9.03 4.02
C LEU A 104 7.46 9.22 2.59
N PRO A 105 8.67 8.73 2.25
CA PRO A 105 9.19 8.85 0.90
C PRO A 105 8.29 8.04 -0.05
N CYS A 106 7.55 8.74 -0.90
CA CYS A 106 6.68 8.15 -1.90
C CYS A 106 7.17 8.42 -3.33
N ASP A 107 8.19 9.24 -3.55
CA ASP A 107 8.60 9.70 -4.89
C ASP A 107 8.84 8.54 -5.86
N ARG A 108 9.56 7.52 -5.41
CA ARG A 108 9.84 6.32 -6.23
C ARG A 108 8.59 5.50 -6.53
N ALA A 109 7.69 5.38 -5.55
CA ALA A 109 6.41 4.69 -5.74
C ALA A 109 5.51 5.46 -6.71
N GLN A 110 5.47 6.79 -6.58
CA GLN A 110 4.74 7.67 -7.47
C GLN A 110 5.27 7.59 -8.90
N GLU A 111 6.60 7.64 -9.09
CA GLU A 111 7.23 7.50 -10.40
C GLU A 111 6.91 6.15 -11.03
N LEU A 112 7.06 5.05 -10.29
CA LEU A 112 6.74 3.70 -10.76
C LEU A 112 5.28 3.60 -11.22
N TYR A 113 4.37 4.14 -10.42
CA TYR A 113 2.93 4.13 -10.68
C TYR A 113 2.58 4.97 -11.92
N LEU A 114 3.08 6.21 -12.00
CA LEU A 114 2.85 7.11 -13.14
C LEU A 114 3.43 6.56 -14.45
N ARG A 115 4.57 5.87 -14.37
CA ARG A 115 5.19 5.25 -15.55
C ARG A 115 4.38 4.07 -16.08
N ARG A 116 3.84 3.23 -15.19
CA ARG A 116 3.25 1.95 -15.58
C ARG A 116 1.74 2.01 -15.79
N LEU A 117 1.00 2.74 -14.97
CA LEU A 117 -0.46 2.75 -15.03
C LEU A 117 -1.05 3.16 -16.40
N PRO A 118 -0.54 4.18 -17.12
CA PRO A 118 -1.08 4.56 -18.44
C PRO A 118 -0.97 3.45 -19.48
N GLN A 119 0.01 2.56 -19.34
CA GLN A 119 0.22 1.42 -20.24
C GLN A 119 -0.66 0.22 -19.85
N LEU A 120 -0.94 0.09 -18.55
CA LEU A 120 -1.72 -1.01 -18.00
C LEU A 120 -3.22 -0.81 -18.25
N ILE A 121 -3.76 0.39 -18.03
CA ILE A 121 -5.20 0.67 -18.12
C ILE A 121 -5.82 0.24 -19.47
N PRO A 122 -5.27 0.59 -20.65
CA PRO A 122 -5.83 0.13 -21.92
C PRO A 122 -5.83 -1.39 -22.09
N THR A 123 -4.90 -2.08 -21.45
CA THR A 123 -4.81 -3.55 -21.47
C THR A 123 -5.91 -4.15 -20.61
N LEU A 124 -6.14 -3.61 -19.40
CA LEU A 124 -7.22 -4.06 -18.51
C LEU A 124 -8.60 -3.81 -19.12
N LEU A 125 -8.81 -2.66 -19.76
CA LEU A 125 -10.07 -2.32 -20.43
C LEU A 125 -10.42 -3.24 -21.61
N LYS A 126 -9.42 -3.83 -22.26
CA LYS A 126 -9.61 -4.82 -23.33
C LYS A 126 -9.72 -6.26 -22.80
N GLY A 127 -9.42 -6.46 -21.52
CA GLY A 127 -9.52 -7.75 -20.85
C GLY A 127 -10.96 -8.16 -20.58
N ASP A 128 -11.11 -9.33 -19.99
CA ASP A 128 -12.38 -9.82 -19.47
C ASP A 128 -12.85 -9.01 -18.24
N SER A 129 -14.03 -9.36 -17.73
CA SER A 129 -14.62 -8.72 -16.55
C SER A 129 -13.71 -8.75 -15.32
N ASP A 130 -12.93 -9.81 -15.14
CA ASP A 130 -12.05 -10.00 -13.99
C ASP A 130 -10.85 -9.05 -14.07
N MET A 131 -10.25 -8.89 -15.26
CA MET A 131 -9.21 -7.89 -15.50
C MET A 131 -9.73 -6.46 -15.35
N GLN A 132 -10.94 -6.18 -15.81
CA GLN A 132 -11.56 -4.86 -15.65
C GLN A 132 -11.85 -4.53 -14.19
N ALA A 133 -12.15 -5.55 -13.36
CA ALA A 133 -12.36 -5.39 -11.92
C ALA A 133 -11.09 -4.93 -11.17
N LEU A 134 -9.91 -4.99 -11.79
CA LEU A 134 -8.66 -4.43 -11.24
C LEU A 134 -8.56 -2.90 -11.37
N ILE A 135 -9.35 -2.28 -12.24
CA ILE A 135 -9.25 -0.83 -12.50
C ILE A 135 -9.61 -0.02 -11.24
N PRO A 136 -10.73 -0.27 -10.53
CA PRO A 136 -11.07 0.47 -9.31
C PRO A 136 -9.98 0.45 -8.21
N PRO A 137 -9.44 -0.71 -7.77
CA PRO A 137 -8.41 -0.73 -6.72
C PRO A 137 -7.11 -0.05 -7.18
N LEU A 138 -6.74 -0.19 -8.46
CA LEU A 138 -5.63 0.56 -9.02
C LEU A 138 -5.86 2.06 -8.91
N LEU A 139 -7.00 2.57 -9.38
CA LEU A 139 -7.32 4.00 -9.29
C LEU A 139 -7.40 4.51 -7.84
N HIS A 140 -7.87 3.69 -6.90
CA HIS A 140 -7.84 4.02 -5.47
C HIS A 140 -6.40 4.25 -4.97
N LEU A 141 -5.47 3.38 -5.35
CA LEU A 141 -4.05 3.53 -5.00
C LEU A 141 -3.44 4.85 -5.49
N SER A 142 -3.91 5.45 -6.59
CA SER A 142 -3.43 6.78 -7.01
C SER A 142 -3.71 7.83 -5.95
N GLN A 143 -4.88 7.79 -5.32
CA GLN A 143 -5.28 8.71 -4.26
C GLN A 143 -4.45 8.45 -3.01
N SER A 144 -4.24 7.18 -2.68
CA SER A 144 -3.38 6.74 -1.59
C SER A 144 -1.91 7.05 -1.82
N LEU A 145 -1.47 7.30 -3.04
CA LEU A 145 -0.11 7.81 -3.34
C LEU A 145 -0.08 9.34 -3.52
N LYS A 146 -1.21 10.04 -3.33
CA LYS A 146 -1.38 11.49 -3.61
C LYS A 146 -1.04 11.88 -5.05
N ILE A 147 -1.32 10.98 -6.00
CA ILE A 147 -1.16 11.21 -7.43
C ILE A 147 -2.51 11.67 -7.97
N TYR A 148 -2.57 12.91 -8.46
CA TYR A 148 -3.78 13.44 -9.06
C TYR A 148 -3.92 12.93 -10.49
N VAL A 149 -4.92 12.09 -10.70
CA VAL A 149 -5.24 11.55 -12.03
C VAL A 149 -6.64 11.98 -12.46
N GLU A 150 -6.77 13.25 -12.86
CA GLU A 150 -8.06 13.79 -13.31
C GLU A 150 -8.52 13.14 -14.62
N GLY A 151 -7.60 12.68 -15.47
CA GLY A 151 -7.91 12.09 -16.78
C GLY A 151 -8.38 10.63 -16.78
N TRP A 152 -8.21 9.87 -15.69
CA TRP A 152 -8.61 8.43 -15.66
C TRP A 152 -9.88 8.16 -14.86
N ARG A 153 -10.43 9.16 -14.17
CA ARG A 153 -11.72 9.03 -13.46
C ARG A 153 -12.88 8.75 -14.43
N SER A 154 -12.78 9.18 -15.68
CA SER A 154 -13.74 8.85 -16.73
C SER A 154 -13.68 7.40 -17.22
N LEU A 155 -12.68 6.62 -16.79
CA LEU A 155 -12.48 5.22 -17.17
C LEU A 155 -12.98 4.24 -16.08
N ALA A 156 -13.32 4.74 -14.89
CA ALA A 156 -13.98 3.91 -13.88
C ALA A 156 -15.41 3.60 -14.33
N PRO A 157 -15.83 2.33 -14.38
CA PRO A 157 -17.22 2.01 -14.70
C PRO A 157 -18.13 2.67 -13.65
N THR A 158 -19.09 3.49 -14.10
CA THR A 158 -20.12 4.02 -13.23
C THR A 158 -20.83 2.86 -12.54
N PRO A 159 -20.94 2.84 -11.20
CA PRO A 159 -21.71 1.81 -10.52
C PRO A 159 -23.14 1.90 -11.04
N SER A 160 -23.59 0.87 -11.76
CA SER A 160 -24.98 0.72 -12.15
C SER A 160 -25.81 0.64 -10.88
N LEU A 161 -26.62 1.68 -10.62
CA LEU A 161 -27.60 1.65 -9.53
C LEU A 161 -28.51 0.44 -9.73
N PRO A 162 -28.82 -0.32 -8.66
CA PRO A 162 -29.90 -1.29 -8.72
C PRO A 162 -31.23 -0.55 -8.93
N ALA A 163 -32.04 -1.10 -9.83
CA ALA A 163 -33.38 -0.62 -10.19
C ALA A 163 -34.38 -0.67 -9.03
#